data_AF-A0A6L3W7V7-F1
#
_entry.id   AF-A0A6L3W7V7-F1
#
_cell.length_a   1.000
_cell.length_b   1.000
_cell.length_c   1.000
_cell.angle_alpha   90.00
_cell.angle_beta   90.00
_cell.angle_gamma   90.00
#
_symmetry.space_group_name_H-M   'P 1'
#
loop_
_entity.id
_entity.type
_entity.pdbx_description
1 polymer ?
#
loop_
_entity_poly.entity_id
_entity_poly.type
_entity_poly.pdbx_seq_one_letter_code
_entity_poly.pdbx_strand_id
1 'polypeptide(L)'
;MDPITLEPSPAGGHCGDYTLAVAGAIAEAVRVLNYATLPHNAAAGAPYPSTLYDIAGHLRTAAAGTDQLFRHLEDRLTVIAATREVTVSHGPFPTDPAAAVARAVEALQWCNRAASMFQTALADAHNALSPLGIRIPADPDDDSGTDDGEGWA
;
A
#
# COMPACT_ATOMS: atom_id res chain seq x y z
N MET A 1 -3.41 6.52 17.28
CA MET A 1 -3.59 5.10 16.93
C MET A 1 -2.18 4.51 16.89
N ASP A 2 -1.91 3.46 17.65
CA ASP A 2 -0.59 2.84 17.63
C ASP A 2 -0.36 2.15 16.27
N PRO A 3 0.82 2.27 15.66
CA PRO A 3 1.12 1.61 14.40
C PRO A 3 1.06 0.09 14.58
N ILE A 4 0.49 -0.62 13.59
CA ILE A 4 0.63 -2.07 13.50
C ILE A 4 2.13 -2.36 13.40
N THR A 5 2.70 -2.88 14.49
CA THR A 5 4.11 -3.23 14.56
C THR A 5 4.25 -4.69 14.21
N LEU A 6 4.96 -4.99 13.12
CA LEU A 6 5.36 -6.36 12.82
C LEU A 6 6.51 -6.73 13.76
N GLU A 7 6.21 -7.54 14.78
CA GLU A 7 7.25 -8.03 15.68
C GLU A 7 8.19 -8.99 14.93
N PRO A 8 9.52 -8.76 14.96
CA PRO A 8 10.45 -9.66 14.33
C PRO A 8 10.35 -11.04 14.97
N SER A 9 10.29 -12.09 14.13
CA SER A 9 10.34 -13.48 14.60
C SER A 9 11.56 -13.72 15.52
N PRO A 10 11.44 -14.55 16.57
CA PRO A 10 12.58 -14.96 17.41
C PRO A 10 13.72 -15.61 16.60
N ALA A 11 13.41 -16.15 15.41
CA ALA A 11 14.38 -16.71 14.47
C ALA A 11 15.06 -15.65 13.56
N GLY A 12 14.74 -14.37 13.75
CA GLY A 12 15.26 -13.23 12.97
C GLY A 12 14.53 -13.00 11.64
N GLY A 13 14.83 -11.88 10.99
CA GLY A 13 14.21 -11.42 9.73
C GLY A 13 14.51 -12.26 8.48
N HIS A 14 15.18 -13.41 8.63
CA HIS A 14 15.55 -14.32 7.54
C HIS A 14 14.87 -15.70 7.62
N CYS A 15 13.87 -15.85 8.50
CA CYS A 15 13.03 -17.04 8.56
C CYS A 15 12.04 -17.07 7.39
N GLY A 16 12.10 -18.12 6.55
CA GLY A 16 11.24 -18.25 5.37
C GLY A 16 9.74 -18.21 5.70
N ASP A 17 9.32 -18.92 6.75
CA ASP A 17 7.92 -18.95 7.19
C ASP A 17 7.43 -17.57 7.62
N TYR A 18 8.28 -16.83 8.35
CA TYR A 18 7.98 -15.44 8.74
C TYR A 18 7.90 -14.52 7.51
N THR A 19 8.83 -14.64 6.56
CA THR A 19 8.80 -13.87 5.30
C THR A 19 7.50 -14.13 4.51
N LEU A 20 7.04 -15.37 4.43
CA LEU A 20 5.78 -15.73 3.77
C LEU A 20 4.56 -15.20 4.54
N ALA A 21 4.56 -15.30 5.86
CA ALA A 21 3.48 -14.76 6.69
C ALA A 21 3.34 -13.24 6.53
N VAL A 22 4.46 -12.51 6.52
CA VAL A 22 4.47 -11.06 6.27
C VAL A 22 3.97 -10.72 4.86
N ALA A 23 4.37 -11.49 3.84
CA ALA A 23 3.85 -11.29 2.48
C ALA A 23 2.33 -11.52 2.41
N GLY A 24 1.82 -12.54 3.11
CA GLY A 24 0.38 -12.78 3.23
C GLY A 24 -0.37 -11.66 3.95
N ALA A 25 0.24 -11.06 4.98
CA ALA A 25 -0.35 -9.95 5.72
C ALA A 25 -0.60 -8.71 4.84
N ILE A 26 0.17 -8.49 3.77
CA ILE A 26 -0.07 -7.40 2.80
C ILE A 26 -1.42 -7.57 2.12
N ALA A 27 -1.74 -8.79 1.65
CA ALA A 27 -3.02 -9.06 1.00
C ALA A 27 -4.19 -8.85 1.95
N GLU A 28 -4.02 -9.25 3.22
CA GLU A 28 -5.03 -9.05 4.25
C GLU A 28 -5.22 -7.57 4.62
N ALA A 29 -4.13 -6.80 4.70
CA ALA A 29 -4.21 -5.35 4.91
C ALA A 29 -5.00 -4.65 3.79
N VAL A 30 -4.76 -5.03 2.53
CA VAL A 30 -5.55 -4.52 1.39
C VAL A 30 -7.02 -4.92 1.52
N ARG A 31 -7.33 -6.16 1.92
CA ARG A 31 -8.71 -6.61 2.15
C ARG A 31 -9.42 -5.77 3.22
N VAL A 32 -8.74 -5.48 4.33
CA VAL A 32 -9.26 -4.62 5.41
C VAL A 32 -9.48 -3.19 4.93
N LEU A 33 -8.51 -2.61 4.19
CA LEU A 33 -8.66 -1.26 3.62
C LEU A 33 -9.83 -1.19 2.63
N ASN A 34 -10.00 -2.19 1.77
CA ASN A 34 -11.13 -2.26 0.86
C ASN A 34 -12.45 -2.29 1.62
N TYR A 35 -12.56 -3.11 2.67
CA TYR A 35 -13.78 -3.18 3.49
C TYR A 35 -14.08 -1.84 4.21
N ALA A 36 -13.06 -1.20 4.78
CA ALA A 36 -13.19 0.07 5.49
C ALA A 36 -13.62 1.23 4.58
N THR A 37 -13.30 1.17 3.30
CA THR A 37 -13.59 2.23 2.31
C THR A 37 -14.88 2.00 1.51
N LEU A 38 -15.66 0.95 1.82
CA LEU A 38 -16.93 0.71 1.14
C LEU A 38 -17.95 1.84 1.41
N PRO A 39 -18.75 2.25 0.39
CA PRO A 39 -19.66 3.39 0.51
C PRO A 39 -20.69 3.29 1.65
N HIS A 40 -21.17 2.09 1.96
CA HIS A 40 -22.13 1.86 3.05
C HIS A 40 -21.52 2.02 4.45
N ASN A 41 -20.19 2.04 4.55
CA ASN A 41 -19.43 2.28 5.78
C ASN A 41 -18.70 3.63 5.76
N ALA A 42 -18.92 4.48 4.75
CA ALA A 42 -18.15 5.71 4.56
C ALA A 42 -18.23 6.66 5.76
N ALA A 43 -19.37 6.69 6.47
CA ALA A 43 -19.55 7.49 7.69
C ALA A 43 -18.67 7.04 8.87
N ALA A 44 -18.16 5.80 8.87
CA ALA A 44 -17.35 5.25 9.97
C ALA A 44 -15.89 4.93 9.56
N GLY A 45 -15.64 4.53 8.31
CA GLY A 45 -14.32 4.03 7.87
C GLY A 45 -13.44 5.05 7.13
N ALA A 46 -14.03 5.95 6.36
CA ALA A 46 -13.32 7.05 5.68
C ALA A 46 -14.25 8.28 5.55
N PRO A 47 -14.62 8.91 6.67
CA PRO A 47 -15.66 9.94 6.68
C PRO A 47 -15.26 11.25 6.00
N TYR A 48 -13.96 11.49 5.81
CA TYR A 48 -13.43 12.75 5.28
C TYR A 48 -12.48 12.52 4.10
N PRO A 49 -12.44 13.42 3.11
CA PRO A 49 -11.45 13.38 2.04
C PRO A 49 -9.99 13.37 2.54
N SER A 50 -9.72 13.98 3.70
CA SER A 50 -8.41 13.92 4.36
C SER A 50 -7.99 12.50 4.72
N THR A 51 -8.92 11.63 5.11
CA THR A 51 -8.64 10.21 5.36
C THR A 51 -8.23 9.50 4.07
N LEU A 52 -8.86 9.80 2.94
CA LEU A 52 -8.48 9.24 1.64
C LEU A 52 -7.11 9.77 1.19
N TYR A 53 -6.82 11.05 1.45
CA TYR A 53 -5.51 11.65 1.23
C TYR A 53 -4.40 10.90 2.00
N ASP A 54 -4.61 10.64 3.29
CA ASP A 54 -3.66 9.92 4.12
C ASP A 54 -3.46 8.47 3.65
N ILE A 55 -4.55 7.75 3.32
CA ILE A 55 -4.50 6.40 2.75
C ILE A 55 -3.66 6.37 1.47
N ALA A 56 -3.90 7.31 0.53
CA ALA A 56 -3.12 7.42 -0.70
C ALA A 56 -1.62 7.67 -0.40
N GLY A 57 -1.31 8.50 0.59
CA GLY A 57 0.06 8.75 1.04
C GLY A 57 0.74 7.50 1.61
N HIS A 58 0.05 6.71 2.43
CA HIS A 58 0.57 5.45 2.97
C HIS A 58 0.77 4.39 1.89
N LEU A 59 -0.19 4.23 0.97
CA LEU A 59 -0.07 3.32 -0.16
C LEU A 59 1.09 3.70 -1.08
N ARG A 60 1.35 5.00 -1.28
CA ARG A 60 2.50 5.47 -2.05
C ARG A 60 3.81 5.02 -1.43
N THR A 61 3.95 5.14 -0.12
CA THR A 61 5.12 4.67 0.63
C THR A 61 5.27 3.15 0.52
N ALA A 62 4.16 2.40 0.61
CA ALA A 62 4.17 0.95 0.43
C ALA A 62 4.58 0.53 -0.99
N ALA A 63 4.11 1.25 -2.03
CA ALA A 63 4.50 1.00 -3.42
C ALA A 63 6.00 1.23 -3.64
N ALA A 64 6.57 2.28 -3.04
CA ALA A 64 8.01 2.54 -3.07
C ALA A 64 8.84 1.42 -2.42
N GLY A 65 8.38 0.87 -1.29
CA GLY A 65 9.03 -0.29 -0.67
C GLY A 65 8.89 -1.58 -1.49
N THR A 66 7.78 -1.72 -2.22
CA THR A 66 7.48 -2.88 -3.07
C THR A 66 8.40 -2.95 -4.30
N ASP A 67 8.74 -1.79 -4.89
CA ASP A 67 9.79 -1.68 -5.92
C ASP A 67 11.11 -2.32 -5.46
N GLN A 68 11.56 -1.95 -4.27
CA GLN A 68 12.79 -2.48 -3.67
C GLN A 68 12.68 -3.98 -3.40
N LEU A 69 11.53 -4.45 -2.91
CA LEU A 69 11.29 -5.87 -2.66
C LEU A 69 11.47 -6.71 -3.93
N PHE A 70 10.93 -6.28 -5.08
CA PHE A 70 11.08 -7.02 -6.34
C PHE A 70 12.53 -7.12 -6.81
N ARG A 71 13.34 -6.08 -6.62
CA ARG A 71 14.80 -6.14 -6.89
C ARG A 71 15.50 -7.16 -5.99
N HIS A 72 15.18 -7.18 -4.70
CA HIS A 72 15.75 -8.19 -3.80
C HIS A 72 15.33 -9.62 -4.16
N LEU A 73 14.09 -9.84 -4.65
CA LEU A 73 13.64 -11.15 -5.12
C LEU A 73 14.39 -11.59 -6.39
N GLU A 74 14.64 -10.67 -7.31
CA GLU A 74 15.44 -10.90 -8.52
C GLU A 74 16.87 -11.30 -8.16
N ASP A 75 17.54 -10.50 -7.31
CA ASP A 75 18.89 -10.79 -6.83
C ASP A 75 18.94 -12.15 -6.14
N ARG A 76 17.95 -12.45 -5.29
CA ARG A 76 17.88 -13.71 -4.57
C ARG A 76 17.71 -14.90 -5.51
N LEU A 77 16.85 -14.78 -6.53
CA LEU A 77 16.66 -15.82 -7.53
C LEU A 77 17.93 -16.06 -8.36
N THR A 78 18.63 -14.98 -8.73
CA THR A 78 19.91 -15.05 -9.46
C THR A 78 20.98 -15.80 -8.64
N VAL A 79 21.08 -15.50 -7.34
CA VAL A 79 21.98 -16.22 -6.42
C VAL A 79 21.59 -17.69 -6.30
N ILE A 80 20.29 -18.01 -6.18
CA ILE A 80 19.82 -19.41 -6.12
C ILE A 80 20.21 -20.16 -7.40
N ALA A 81 19.97 -19.58 -8.57
CA ALA A 81 20.29 -20.19 -9.85
C ALA A 81 21.80 -20.41 -10.06
N ALA A 82 22.64 -19.54 -9.49
CA ALA A 82 24.09 -19.66 -9.56
C ALA A 82 24.68 -20.67 -8.57
N THR A 83 23.96 -20.99 -7.48
CA THR A 83 24.51 -21.77 -6.35
C THR A 83 23.81 -23.10 -6.11
N ARG A 84 22.70 -23.38 -6.79
CA ARG A 84 21.88 -24.58 -6.59
C ARG A 84 21.42 -25.16 -7.93
N GLU A 85 21.11 -26.44 -7.89
CA GLU A 85 20.43 -27.11 -9.00
C GLU A 85 18.95 -26.70 -9.00
N VAL A 86 18.56 -25.88 -9.97
CA VAL A 86 17.16 -25.49 -10.20
C VAL A 86 16.52 -26.52 -11.12
N THR A 87 15.35 -27.02 -10.73
CA THR A 87 14.55 -27.94 -11.54
C THR A 87 13.24 -27.27 -11.94
N VAL A 88 12.67 -27.70 -13.08
CA VAL A 88 11.38 -27.22 -13.57
C VAL A 88 10.39 -28.38 -13.51
N SER A 89 9.33 -28.22 -12.73
CA SER A 89 8.28 -29.24 -12.58
C SER A 89 7.16 -29.10 -13.60
N HIS A 90 6.92 -27.90 -14.13
CA HIS A 90 5.85 -27.61 -15.08
C HIS A 90 6.11 -26.31 -15.86
N GLY A 91 5.31 -26.08 -16.92
CA GLY A 91 5.33 -24.84 -17.69
C GLY A 91 6.09 -24.97 -19.02
N PRO A 92 6.39 -23.85 -19.68
CA PRO A 92 6.89 -23.85 -21.06
C PRO A 92 8.36 -24.25 -21.21
N PHE A 93 9.10 -24.45 -20.10
CA PHE A 93 10.53 -24.77 -20.10
C PHE A 93 10.83 -26.10 -19.38
N PRO A 94 10.15 -27.21 -19.69
CA PRO A 94 10.20 -28.44 -18.88
C PRO A 94 11.60 -29.07 -18.78
N THR A 95 12.51 -28.74 -19.70
CA THR A 95 13.88 -29.25 -19.75
C THR A 95 14.93 -28.13 -19.75
N ASP A 96 14.53 -26.88 -19.49
CA ASP A 96 15.42 -25.72 -19.54
C ASP A 96 15.25 -24.82 -18.31
N PRO A 97 15.85 -25.20 -17.16
CA PRO A 97 15.80 -24.39 -15.94
C PRO A 97 16.42 -23.00 -16.12
N ALA A 98 17.40 -22.84 -17.00
CA ALA A 98 18.03 -21.54 -17.24
C ALA A 98 17.05 -20.58 -17.92
N ALA A 99 16.33 -21.03 -18.95
CA ALA A 99 15.28 -20.24 -19.58
C ALA A 99 14.12 -19.93 -18.60
N ALA A 100 13.75 -20.88 -17.74
CA ALA A 100 12.74 -20.65 -16.70
C ALA A 100 13.15 -19.55 -15.70
N VAL A 101 14.39 -19.58 -15.22
CA VAL A 101 14.95 -18.55 -14.33
C VAL A 101 14.99 -17.20 -15.03
N ALA A 102 15.48 -17.14 -16.28
CA ALA A 102 15.53 -15.90 -17.05
C ALA A 102 14.13 -15.27 -17.21
N ARG A 103 13.12 -16.08 -17.50
CA ARG A 103 11.73 -15.61 -17.61
C ARG A 103 11.17 -15.10 -16.29
N ALA A 104 11.51 -15.73 -15.17
CA ALA A 104 11.09 -15.29 -13.84
C ALA A 104 11.78 -13.98 -13.42
N VAL A 105 13.07 -13.82 -13.72
CA VAL A 105 13.80 -12.54 -13.56
C VAL A 105 13.12 -11.43 -14.37
N GLU A 106 12.82 -11.69 -15.65
CA GLU A 106 12.12 -10.71 -16.49
C GLU A 106 10.74 -10.33 -15.90
N ALA A 107 10.00 -11.30 -15.35
CA ALA A 107 8.73 -11.02 -14.68
C ALA A 107 8.90 -10.11 -13.45
N LEU A 108 9.93 -10.34 -12.63
CA LEU A 108 10.22 -9.52 -11.46
C LEU A 108 10.61 -8.08 -11.86
N GLN A 109 11.37 -7.92 -12.94
CA GLN A 109 11.68 -6.62 -13.51
C GLN A 109 10.44 -5.88 -14.02
N TRP A 110 9.46 -6.60 -14.60
CA TRP A 110 8.16 -6.02 -14.94
C TRP A 110 7.37 -5.59 -13.71
N CYS A 111 7.37 -6.40 -12.64
CA CYS A 111 6.75 -6.06 -11.37
C CYS A 111 7.38 -4.81 -10.74
N ASN A 112 8.71 -4.69 -10.78
CA ASN A 112 9.44 -3.51 -10.34
C ASN A 112 8.96 -2.25 -11.06
N ARG A 113 8.95 -2.25 -12.40
CA ARG A 113 8.43 -1.13 -13.21
C ARG A 113 6.97 -0.78 -12.89
N ALA A 114 6.12 -1.80 -12.73
CA ALA A 114 4.72 -1.60 -12.38
C ALA A 114 4.55 -0.96 -11.00
N ALA A 115 5.37 -1.36 -10.01
CA ALA A 115 5.37 -0.75 -8.68
C ALA A 115 5.77 0.73 -8.73
N SER A 116 6.80 1.08 -9.53
CA SER A 116 7.19 2.49 -9.72
C SER A 116 6.07 3.30 -10.38
N MET A 117 5.42 2.77 -11.41
CA MET A 117 4.28 3.42 -12.06
C MET A 117 3.10 3.60 -11.10
N PHE A 118 2.81 2.60 -10.26
CA PHE A 118 1.76 2.67 -9.26
C PHE A 118 2.08 3.72 -8.18
N GLN A 119 3.33 3.82 -7.74
CA GLN A 119 3.78 4.88 -6.85
C GLN A 119 3.54 6.28 -7.45
N THR A 120 3.86 6.49 -8.73
CA THR A 120 3.58 7.76 -9.42
C THR A 120 2.09 8.06 -9.46
N ALA A 121 1.26 7.09 -9.86
CA ALA A 121 -0.19 7.27 -9.89
C ALA A 121 -0.78 7.60 -8.50
N LEU A 122 -0.24 7.00 -7.44
CA LEU A 122 -0.65 7.31 -6.05
C LEU A 122 -0.19 8.70 -5.62
N ALA A 123 0.98 9.17 -6.08
CA ALA A 123 1.41 10.54 -5.83
C ALA A 123 0.47 11.56 -6.48
N ASP A 124 0.05 11.30 -7.72
CA ASP A 124 -0.93 12.14 -8.42
C ASP A 124 -2.28 12.14 -7.71
N ALA A 125 -2.77 10.97 -7.30
CA ALA A 125 -4.01 10.84 -6.53
C ALA A 125 -3.93 11.59 -5.19
N HIS A 126 -2.83 11.43 -4.44
CA HIS A 126 -2.60 12.13 -3.18
C HIS A 126 -2.62 13.66 -3.36
N ASN A 127 -1.97 14.17 -4.41
CA ASN A 127 -2.00 15.61 -4.73
C ASN A 127 -3.42 16.09 -5.11
N ALA A 128 -4.15 15.30 -5.89
CA ALA A 128 -5.52 15.62 -6.31
C ALA A 128 -6.54 15.59 -5.16
N LEU A 129 -6.28 14.81 -4.12
CA LEU A 129 -7.10 14.74 -2.90
C LEU A 129 -6.84 15.91 -1.94
N SER A 130 -5.64 16.50 -1.97
CA SER A 130 -5.21 17.59 -1.08
C SER A 130 -6.19 18.78 -0.96
N PRO A 131 -6.81 19.29 -2.06
CA PRO A 131 -7.73 20.43 -1.96
C PRO A 131 -9.15 20.05 -1.52
N LEU A 132 -9.47 18.77 -1.34
CA LEU A 132 -10.84 18.34 -1.05
C LEU A 132 -11.20 18.53 0.43
N GLY A 133 -12.40 19.05 0.68
CA GLY A 133 -12.97 19.20 2.01
C GLY A 133 -14.48 18.95 2.00
N ILE A 134 -15.06 18.80 3.19
CA ILE A 134 -16.52 18.69 3.36
C ILE A 134 -17.05 20.05 3.77
N ARG A 135 -18.08 20.54 3.06
CA ARG A 135 -18.88 21.66 3.52
C ARG A 135 -19.81 21.16 4.61
N ILE A 136 -19.63 21.67 5.83
CA ILE A 136 -20.57 21.46 6.93
C ILE A 136 -21.72 22.47 6.74
N PRO A 137 -22.99 22.03 6.60
CA PRO A 137 -24.12 22.94 6.58
C PRO A 137 -24.13 23.81 7.83
N ALA A 138 -24.48 25.10 7.69
CA ALA A 138 -24.68 25.96 8.86
C ALA A 138 -25.73 25.32 9.77
N ASP A 139 -25.42 25.25 11.06
CA ASP A 139 -26.38 24.80 12.06
C ASP A 139 -27.52 25.83 12.11
N PRO A 140 -28.78 25.46 11.81
CA PRO A 140 -29.90 26.39 11.86
C PRO A 140 -30.15 26.94 13.27
N ASP A 141 -29.59 26.31 14.30
CA ASP A 141 -29.70 26.73 15.70
C ASP A 141 -28.47 27.53 16.20
N ASP A 142 -27.46 27.78 15.35
CA ASP A 142 -26.40 28.77 15.61
C ASP A 142 -26.91 30.18 15.31
N ASP A 143 -28.01 30.55 15.99
CA ASP A 143 -28.42 31.93 16.21
C ASP A 143 -27.50 32.49 17.30
N SER A 144 -26.21 32.65 16.98
CA SER A 144 -25.34 33.55 17.73
C SER A 144 -25.81 34.97 17.47
N GLY A 145 -26.92 35.31 18.13
CA GLY A 145 -27.50 36.64 18.16
C GLY A 145 -26.43 37.64 18.58
N THR A 146 -25.84 38.29 17.58
CA THR A 146 -25.37 39.66 17.73
C THR A 146 -26.62 40.52 17.89
N ASP A 147 -27.12 40.57 19.13
CA ASP A 147 -28.01 41.62 19.58
C ASP A 147 -27.16 42.85 19.89
N ASP A 148 -27.38 43.87 19.06
CA ASP A 148 -26.75 45.18 19.14
C ASP A 148 -27.34 45.95 20.33
N GLY A 149 -26.48 46.39 21.26
CA GLY A 149 -26.88 47.13 22.46
C GLY A 149 -26.10 48.42 22.69
N GLU A 150 -26.42 49.43 21.88
CA GLU A 150 -26.51 50.87 22.19
C GLU A 150 -25.38 51.61 22.96
N GLY A 151 -24.92 52.71 22.36
CA GLY A 151 -24.00 53.66 22.97
C GLY A 151 -24.62 54.48 24.10
N TRP A 152 -23.76 54.93 25.03
CA TRP A 152 -23.98 56.08 25.89
C TRP A 152 -22.75 57.00 25.82
N ALA A 153 -23.04 58.21 25.33
CA ALA A 153 -22.42 59.53 25.57
C ALA A 153 -20.95 59.64 25.98
#